data_AF-A0A2Z6AWM4-F1
#
_entry.id   AF-A0A2Z6AWM4-F1
#
_cell.length_a   1.000
_cell.length_b   1.000
_cell.length_c   1.000
_cell.angle_alpha   90.00
_cell.angle_beta   90.00
_cell.angle_gamma   90.00
#
_symmetry.space_group_name_H-M   'P 1'
#
loop_
_entity.id
_entity.type
_entity.pdbx_description
1 polymer ?
#
loop_
_entity_poly.entity_id
_entity_poly.type
_entity_poly.pdbx_seq_one_letter_code
_entity_poly.pdbx_strand_id
1 'polypeptide(L)'
;MIFRYFSIYIILLACCVTGCSTATDRSPYPLSTSPAQAPIQRRDFVDSFLQGYWCEAEIQYTKSLESSLRSDDFCAAAKTAKLAARLRAYLDMDAGVLEQEARRYAKAALDCPGSLEQRTQRDKDYETLIEERNYLRLERSLKAEKDSLFASVYARKAARTAIAQGDDTTALTLIELARIRDARQGWVTFLREDWRLRLSIEDNPQKRQAINDRIRILDDQIFPCD
;
A
#
# COMPACT_ATOMS: atom_id res chain seq x y z
N MET A 1 41.06 37.38 -46.16
CA MET A 1 40.88 37.25 -44.69
C MET A 1 39.51 37.70 -44.18
N ILE A 2 38.76 38.56 -44.90
CA ILE A 2 37.46 39.10 -44.47
C ILE A 2 36.33 38.03 -44.47
N PHE A 3 36.37 37.06 -45.38
CA PHE A 3 35.32 36.03 -45.50
C PHE A 3 35.27 35.01 -44.35
N ARG A 4 36.38 34.77 -43.63
CA ARG A 4 36.41 33.81 -42.51
C ARG A 4 35.75 34.34 -41.24
N TYR A 5 35.75 35.65 -41.03
CA TYR A 5 35.09 36.27 -39.87
C TYR A 5 33.58 36.38 -40.05
N PHE A 6 33.10 36.49 -41.30
CA PHE A 6 31.67 36.57 -41.60
C PHE A 6 30.95 35.25 -41.28
N SER A 7 31.58 34.11 -41.57
CA SER A 7 31.03 32.78 -41.26
C SER A 7 30.94 32.51 -39.75
N ILE A 8 31.89 33.01 -38.95
CA ILE A 8 31.87 32.86 -37.49
C ILE A 8 30.75 33.71 -36.89
N TYR A 9 30.53 34.93 -37.40
CA TYR A 9 29.43 35.79 -36.93
C TYR A 9 28.05 35.19 -37.21
N ILE A 10 27.84 34.54 -38.36
CA ILE A 10 26.55 33.90 -38.68
C ILE A 10 26.27 32.69 -37.77
N ILE A 11 27.29 31.89 -37.43
CA ILE A 11 27.14 30.75 -36.51
C ILE A 11 26.87 31.23 -35.08
N LEU A 12 27.56 32.29 -34.63
CA LEU A 12 27.33 32.88 -33.31
C LEU A 12 25.93 33.52 -33.20
N LEU A 13 25.45 34.14 -34.29
CA LEU A 13 24.10 34.69 -34.36
C LEU A 13 23.05 33.57 -34.30
N ALA A 14 23.25 32.47 -35.05
CA ALA A 14 22.34 31.32 -35.06
C ALA A 14 22.21 30.62 -33.69
N CYS A 15 23.30 30.53 -32.91
CA CYS A 15 23.25 30.04 -31.54
C CYS A 15 22.51 30.98 -30.57
N CYS A 16 22.43 32.28 -30.87
CA CYS A 16 21.65 33.22 -30.07
C CYS A 16 20.15 33.19 -30.41
N VAL A 17 19.75 32.78 -31.63
CA VAL A 17 18.33 32.68 -32.01
C VAL A 17 17.67 31.38 -31.53
N THR A 18 18.44 30.33 -31.24
CA THR A 18 17.91 29.07 -30.69
C THR A 18 17.72 29.09 -29.17
N GLY A 19 18.11 30.17 -28.48
CA GLY A 19 17.95 30.33 -27.03
C GLY A 19 16.61 30.93 -26.57
N CYS A 20 15.72 31.33 -27.47
CA CYS A 20 14.44 31.98 -27.13
C CYS A 20 13.25 31.31 -27.84
N SER A 21 13.01 30.02 -27.56
CA SER A 21 11.72 29.39 -27.89
C SER A 21 11.20 28.55 -26.74
N THR A 22 10.82 29.19 -25.66
CA THR A 22 9.68 28.75 -24.84
C THR A 22 8.99 30.00 -24.31
N ALA A 23 8.37 30.74 -25.24
CA ALA A 23 7.24 31.59 -24.88
C ALA A 23 6.20 30.65 -24.27
N THR A 24 6.26 30.60 -22.94
CA THR A 24 5.28 29.98 -22.06
C THR A 24 3.93 30.46 -22.54
N ASP A 25 3.06 29.51 -22.84
CA ASP A 25 1.66 29.73 -23.12
C ASP A 25 1.08 30.56 -21.95
N ARG A 26 1.05 31.89 -22.10
CA ARG A 26 0.47 32.83 -21.13
C ARG A 26 -1.04 32.79 -21.29
N SER A 27 -1.61 31.58 -21.18
CA SER A 27 -3.02 31.48 -20.88
C SER A 27 -3.24 32.25 -19.57
N PRO A 28 -4.21 33.18 -19.50
CA PRO A 28 -4.60 33.79 -18.22
C PRO A 28 -5.06 32.75 -17.19
N TYR A 29 -5.28 31.51 -17.64
CA TYR A 29 -5.55 30.32 -16.85
C TYR A 29 -4.46 29.28 -17.14
N PRO A 30 -3.30 29.30 -16.45
CA PRO A 30 -2.32 28.23 -16.58
C PRO A 30 -2.98 26.90 -16.22
N LEU A 31 -2.90 25.92 -17.11
CA LEU A 31 -3.38 24.57 -16.82
C LEU A 31 -2.58 24.04 -15.63
N SER A 32 -3.25 23.71 -14.53
CA SER A 32 -2.59 23.09 -13.37
C SER A 32 -2.00 21.76 -13.82
N THR A 33 -0.68 21.64 -13.81
CA THR A 33 -0.01 20.41 -14.18
C THR A 33 -0.33 19.30 -13.19
N SER A 34 -1.04 18.29 -13.71
CA SER A 34 -1.17 16.91 -13.23
C SER A 34 -2.41 16.55 -12.39
N PRO A 35 -3.50 16.14 -13.07
CA PRO A 35 -4.62 15.42 -12.44
C PRO A 35 -4.33 13.94 -12.09
N ALA A 36 -3.10 13.42 -12.32
CA ALA A 36 -2.78 12.00 -12.19
C ALA A 36 -1.87 11.66 -10.98
N GLN A 37 -2.01 12.36 -9.86
CA GLN A 37 -1.20 12.08 -8.66
C GLN A 37 -1.84 11.04 -7.71
N ALA A 38 -3.16 10.86 -7.78
CA ALA A 38 -3.89 9.97 -6.87
C ALA A 38 -3.36 8.53 -6.79
N PRO A 39 -2.96 7.85 -7.89
CA PRO A 39 -2.40 6.49 -7.82
C PRO A 39 -1.05 6.43 -7.11
N ILE A 40 -0.19 7.44 -7.31
CA ILE A 40 1.12 7.53 -6.67
C ILE A 40 0.93 7.74 -5.17
N GLN A 41 0.11 8.73 -4.79
CA GLN A 41 -0.23 9.01 -3.39
C GLN A 41 -0.87 7.81 -2.70
N ARG A 42 -1.69 7.01 -3.42
CA ARG A 42 -2.27 5.78 -2.86
C ARG A 42 -1.21 4.73 -2.56
N ARG A 43 -0.21 4.57 -3.44
CA ARG A 43 0.92 3.66 -3.18
C ARG A 43 1.74 4.16 -2.00
N ASP A 44 2.08 5.44 -1.99
CA ASP A 44 2.89 6.05 -0.94
C ASP A 44 2.17 6.00 0.42
N PHE A 45 0.83 6.08 0.43
CA PHE A 45 -0.02 5.79 1.59
C PHE A 45 0.19 4.36 2.11
N VAL A 46 0.09 3.35 1.24
CA VAL A 46 0.28 1.94 1.64
C VAL A 46 1.68 1.73 2.20
N ASP A 47 2.70 2.23 1.51
CA ASP A 47 4.11 2.06 1.91
C ASP A 47 4.37 2.72 3.27
N SER A 48 3.94 3.97 3.45
CA SER A 48 4.08 4.71 4.71
C SER A 48 3.33 4.01 5.85
N PHE A 49 2.11 3.53 5.59
CA PHE A 49 1.30 2.82 6.57
C PHE A 49 1.98 1.53 7.03
N LEU A 50 2.49 0.73 6.08
CA LEU A 50 3.15 -0.54 6.38
C LEU A 50 4.49 -0.34 7.09
N GLN A 51 5.22 0.73 6.78
CA GLN A 51 6.48 1.09 7.42
C GLN A 51 6.33 1.70 8.82
N GLY A 52 5.10 2.02 9.25
CA GLY A 52 4.82 2.60 10.57
C GLY A 52 4.76 4.12 10.60
N TYR A 53 4.96 4.81 9.47
CA TYR A 53 4.80 6.26 9.35
C TYR A 53 3.32 6.64 9.18
N TRP A 54 2.49 6.37 10.19
CA TRP A 54 1.03 6.59 10.10
C TRP A 54 0.69 8.07 9.92
N CYS A 55 1.42 8.95 10.61
CA CYS A 55 1.81 10.31 10.22
C CYS A 55 1.54 10.68 8.74
N GLU A 56 2.56 10.29 7.98
CA GLU A 56 2.69 10.50 6.55
C GLU A 56 1.64 9.73 5.75
N ALA A 57 1.29 8.52 6.19
CA ALA A 57 0.26 7.72 5.54
C ALA A 57 -1.08 8.47 5.49
N GLU A 58 -1.51 9.10 6.58
CA GLU A 58 -2.75 9.88 6.61
C GLU A 58 -2.69 11.09 5.66
N ILE A 59 -1.54 11.76 5.58
CA ILE A 59 -1.31 12.86 4.63
C ILE A 59 -1.45 12.36 3.18
N GLN A 60 -0.81 11.22 2.85
CA GLN A 60 -0.86 10.66 1.51
C GLN A 60 -2.26 10.13 1.14
N TYR A 61 -2.95 9.52 2.10
CA TYR A 61 -4.36 9.13 1.95
C TYR A 61 -5.23 10.34 1.61
N THR A 62 -5.12 11.41 2.39
CA THR A 62 -5.90 12.64 2.21
C THR A 62 -5.61 13.27 0.86
N LYS A 63 -4.33 13.39 0.47
CA LYS A 63 -3.93 13.88 -0.86
C LYS A 63 -4.53 13.03 -1.98
N SER A 64 -4.46 11.70 -1.88
CA SER A 64 -5.00 10.78 -2.87
C SER A 64 -6.52 10.92 -3.02
N LEU A 65 -7.21 11.07 -1.89
CA LEU A 65 -8.65 11.27 -1.85
C LEU A 65 -9.04 12.62 -2.49
N GLU A 66 -8.41 13.72 -2.05
CA GLU A 66 -8.66 15.06 -2.60
C GLU A 66 -8.36 15.13 -4.10
N SER A 67 -7.25 14.53 -4.54
CA SER A 67 -6.89 14.50 -5.95
C SER A 67 -7.93 13.74 -6.77
N SER A 68 -8.48 12.64 -6.25
CA SER A 68 -9.52 11.87 -6.92
C SER A 68 -10.83 12.68 -7.01
N LEU A 69 -11.23 13.33 -5.91
CA LEU A 69 -12.44 14.16 -5.85
C LEU A 69 -12.35 15.41 -6.75
N ARG A 70 -11.20 16.09 -6.80
CA ARG A 70 -10.98 17.25 -7.69
C ARG A 70 -10.99 16.88 -9.17
N SER A 71 -10.68 15.63 -9.49
CA SER A 71 -10.71 15.09 -10.85
C SER A 71 -12.06 14.42 -11.20
N ASP A 72 -13.08 14.55 -10.35
CA ASP A 72 -14.39 13.90 -10.52
C ASP A 72 -14.34 12.34 -10.56
N ASP A 73 -13.23 11.75 -10.11
CA ASP A 73 -13.03 10.30 -10.06
C ASP A 73 -13.47 9.73 -8.71
N PHE A 74 -14.80 9.71 -8.50
CA PHE A 74 -15.41 9.15 -7.29
C PHE A 74 -15.11 7.66 -7.11
N CYS A 75 -14.85 6.91 -8.20
CA CYS A 75 -14.51 5.49 -8.07
C CYS A 75 -13.09 5.31 -7.50
N ALA A 76 -12.13 6.13 -7.90
CA ALA A 76 -10.80 6.15 -7.30
C ALA A 76 -10.84 6.60 -5.83
N ALA A 77 -11.68 7.58 -5.49
CA ALA A 77 -11.92 7.98 -4.09
C ALA A 77 -12.46 6.80 -3.26
N ALA A 78 -13.47 6.09 -3.77
CA ALA A 78 -14.05 4.92 -3.14
C ALA A 78 -13.03 3.79 -2.91
N LYS A 79 -12.21 3.49 -3.92
CA LYS A 79 -11.13 2.49 -3.83
C LYS A 79 -10.09 2.87 -2.78
N THR A 80 -9.74 4.16 -2.68
CA THR A 80 -8.77 4.67 -1.70
C THR A 80 -9.30 4.53 -0.27
N ALA A 81 -10.55 4.94 -0.01
CA ALA A 81 -11.20 4.74 1.28
C ALA A 81 -11.34 3.26 1.66
N LYS A 82 -11.72 2.39 0.70
CA LYS A 82 -11.82 0.94 0.96
C LYS A 82 -10.46 0.31 1.26
N LEU A 83 -9.40 0.75 0.59
CA LEU A 83 -8.04 0.29 0.87
C LEU A 83 -7.60 0.67 2.29
N ALA A 84 -7.83 1.92 2.70
CA ALA A 84 -7.54 2.37 4.05
C ALA A 84 -8.32 1.59 5.11
N ALA A 85 -9.61 1.34 4.86
CA ALA A 85 -10.45 0.51 5.73
C ALA A 85 -9.86 -0.89 5.92
N ARG A 86 -9.41 -1.54 4.83
CA ARG A 86 -8.80 -2.87 4.88
C ARG A 86 -7.49 -2.89 5.66
N LEU A 87 -6.62 -1.90 5.43
CA LEU A 87 -5.36 -1.78 6.16
C LEU A 87 -5.59 -1.64 7.67
N ARG A 88 -6.57 -0.82 8.08
CA ARG A 88 -6.97 -0.69 9.50
C ARG A 88 -7.57 -1.97 10.06
N ALA A 89 -8.44 -2.64 9.30
CA ALA A 89 -9.05 -3.89 9.73
C ALA A 89 -8.01 -5.01 9.95
N TYR A 90 -6.88 -5.01 9.23
CA TYR A 90 -5.79 -5.96 9.51
C TYR A 90 -5.16 -5.76 10.90
N LEU A 91 -5.23 -4.56 11.45
CA LEU A 91 -4.70 -4.21 12.77
C LEU A 91 -5.79 -4.25 13.86
N ASP A 92 -6.95 -4.84 13.55
CA ASP A 92 -8.13 -4.87 14.42
C ASP A 92 -8.57 -3.46 14.89
N MET A 93 -8.29 -2.43 14.08
CA MET A 93 -8.72 -1.04 14.31
C MET A 93 -10.09 -0.79 13.66
N ASP A 94 -10.87 0.11 14.26
CA ASP A 94 -12.15 0.52 13.66
C ASP A 94 -11.95 1.14 12.27
N ALA A 95 -12.69 0.60 11.31
CA ALA A 95 -12.69 0.99 9.91
C ALA A 95 -14.08 1.45 9.44
N GLY A 96 -15.07 1.53 10.33
CA GLY A 96 -16.47 1.81 9.99
C GLY A 96 -16.67 3.13 9.26
N VAL A 97 -15.95 4.19 9.64
CA VAL A 97 -16.00 5.49 8.95
C VAL A 97 -15.49 5.38 7.52
N LEU A 98 -14.30 4.80 7.32
CA LEU A 98 -13.69 4.61 5.99
C LEU A 98 -14.55 3.71 5.09
N GLU A 99 -15.19 2.68 5.66
CA GLU A 99 -16.17 1.84 5.00
C GLU A 99 -17.39 2.62 4.50
N GLN A 100 -17.93 3.52 5.34
CA GLN A 100 -19.05 4.37 4.97
C GLN A 100 -18.67 5.37 3.88
N GLU A 101 -17.48 5.97 3.97
CA GLU A 101 -16.95 6.86 2.94
C GLU A 101 -16.75 6.16 1.60
N ALA A 102 -16.16 4.96 1.62
CA ALA A 102 -16.01 4.15 0.42
C ALA A 102 -17.36 3.88 -0.26
N ARG A 103 -18.39 3.51 0.51
CA ARG A 103 -19.76 3.31 -0.01
C ARG A 103 -20.37 4.62 -0.55
N ARG A 104 -20.17 5.73 0.16
CA ARG A 104 -20.66 7.05 -0.26
C ARG A 104 -20.08 7.46 -1.62
N TYR A 105 -18.77 7.33 -1.80
CA TYR A 105 -18.11 7.66 -3.06
C TYR A 105 -18.47 6.68 -4.18
N ALA A 106 -18.57 5.38 -3.89
CA ALA A 106 -19.00 4.40 -4.88
C ALA A 106 -20.41 4.68 -5.42
N LYS A 107 -21.33 5.11 -4.56
CA LYS A 107 -22.70 5.50 -4.95
C LYS A 107 -22.74 6.77 -5.81
N ALA A 108 -21.78 7.68 -5.62
CA ALA A 108 -21.69 8.92 -6.38
C ALA A 108 -21.03 8.72 -7.76
N ALA A 109 -20.26 7.64 -7.95
CA ALA A 109 -19.60 7.34 -9.20
C ALA A 109 -20.57 6.75 -10.24
N LEU A 110 -20.56 7.29 -11.46
CA LEU A 110 -21.40 6.81 -12.56
C LEU A 110 -21.00 5.39 -13.02
N ASP A 111 -19.69 5.13 -13.09
CA ASP A 111 -19.11 3.88 -13.63
C ASP A 111 -18.19 3.18 -12.62
N CYS A 112 -18.65 3.01 -11.37
CA CYS A 112 -17.90 2.20 -10.40
C CYS A 112 -18.54 0.81 -10.25
N PRO A 113 -17.75 -0.28 -10.31
CA PRO A 113 -18.29 -1.61 -10.11
C PRO A 113 -19.00 -1.69 -8.76
N GLY A 114 -20.20 -2.27 -8.74
CA GLY A 114 -21.03 -2.38 -7.53
C GLY A 114 -20.36 -3.11 -6.37
N SER A 115 -19.33 -3.91 -6.66
CA SER A 115 -18.36 -4.36 -5.68
C SER A 115 -17.04 -3.59 -5.87
N LEU A 116 -16.68 -2.77 -4.88
CA LEU A 116 -15.32 -2.24 -4.73
C LEU A 116 -14.28 -3.36 -4.52
N GLU A 117 -14.77 -4.58 -4.25
CA GLU A 117 -13.98 -5.80 -4.21
C GLU A 117 -14.13 -6.56 -5.53
N GLN A 118 -13.21 -6.35 -6.46
CA GLN A 118 -12.97 -7.41 -7.44
C GLN A 118 -12.06 -8.43 -6.78
N ARG A 119 -12.66 -9.44 -6.13
CA ARG A 119 -11.92 -10.66 -5.81
C ARG A 119 -11.42 -11.22 -7.13
N THR A 120 -10.10 -11.17 -7.32
CA THR A 120 -9.48 -11.75 -8.50
C THR A 120 -9.60 -13.27 -8.43
N GLN A 121 -9.44 -13.96 -9.55
CA GLN A 121 -9.37 -15.43 -9.52
C GLN A 121 -8.27 -15.91 -8.56
N ARG A 122 -7.16 -15.17 -8.53
CA ARG A 122 -6.05 -15.39 -7.60
C ARG A 122 -6.51 -15.29 -6.15
N ASP A 123 -7.27 -14.27 -5.74
CA ASP A 123 -7.82 -14.19 -4.37
C ASP A 123 -8.63 -15.44 -4.02
N LYS A 124 -9.51 -15.88 -4.93
CA LYS A 124 -10.36 -17.06 -4.74
C LYS A 124 -9.52 -18.33 -4.58
N ASP A 125 -8.49 -18.53 -5.40
CA ASP A 125 -7.65 -19.72 -5.34
C ASP A 125 -6.96 -19.87 -3.97
N TYR A 126 -6.44 -18.77 -3.41
CA TYR A 126 -5.83 -18.80 -2.07
C TYR A 126 -6.88 -18.95 -0.96
N GLU A 127 -8.05 -18.31 -1.08
CA GLU A 127 -9.17 -18.48 -0.14
C GLU A 127 -9.63 -19.94 -0.10
N THR A 128 -9.82 -20.58 -1.25
CA THR A 128 -10.17 -22.01 -1.34
C THR A 128 -9.12 -22.87 -0.63
N LEU A 129 -7.82 -22.63 -0.83
CA LEU A 129 -6.78 -23.40 -0.14
C LEU A 129 -6.83 -23.23 1.39
N ILE A 130 -7.21 -22.04 1.89
CA ILE A 130 -7.39 -21.78 3.32
C ILE A 130 -8.65 -22.49 3.84
N GLU A 131 -9.77 -22.38 3.13
CA GLU A 131 -11.05 -22.99 3.49
C GLU A 131 -10.97 -24.53 3.51
N GLU A 132 -10.34 -25.12 2.49
CA GLU A 132 -10.07 -26.56 2.39
C GLU A 132 -8.96 -27.04 3.33
N ARG A 133 -8.31 -26.13 4.06
CA ARG A 133 -7.17 -26.41 4.96
C ARG A 133 -6.02 -27.13 4.27
N ASN A 134 -5.83 -26.86 2.98
CA ASN A 134 -4.74 -27.43 2.19
C ASN A 134 -3.44 -26.62 2.40
N TYR A 135 -2.99 -26.54 3.66
CA TYR A 135 -1.91 -25.65 4.07
C TYR A 135 -0.57 -26.00 3.41
N LEU A 136 -0.33 -27.29 3.10
CA LEU A 136 0.87 -27.71 2.40
C LEU A 136 0.94 -27.18 0.95
N ARG A 137 -0.20 -27.15 0.24
CA ARG A 137 -0.26 -26.56 -1.10
C ARG A 137 -0.23 -25.05 -1.01
N LEU A 138 -0.94 -24.47 -0.04
CA LEU A 138 -0.94 -23.04 0.24
C LEU A 138 0.47 -22.51 0.48
N GLU A 139 1.25 -23.13 1.36
CA GLU A 139 2.62 -22.74 1.67
C GLU A 139 3.50 -22.72 0.40
N ARG A 140 3.37 -23.76 -0.44
CA ARG A 140 4.09 -23.83 -1.72
C ARG A 140 3.70 -22.69 -2.67
N SER A 141 2.40 -22.41 -2.80
CA SER A 141 1.90 -21.29 -3.59
C SER A 141 2.41 -19.95 -3.06
N LEU A 142 2.31 -19.74 -1.74
CA LEU A 142 2.78 -18.52 -1.08
C LEU A 142 4.30 -18.32 -1.20
N LYS A 143 5.11 -19.38 -1.23
CA LYS A 143 6.56 -19.28 -1.50
C LYS A 143 6.85 -18.89 -2.95
N ALA A 144 6.08 -19.41 -3.90
CA ALA A 144 6.22 -19.11 -5.33
C ALA A 144 5.64 -17.74 -5.72
N GLU A 145 4.84 -17.13 -4.85
CA GLU A 145 4.19 -15.85 -5.10
C GLU A 145 5.21 -14.71 -5.27
N LYS A 146 5.05 -13.96 -6.37
CA LYS A 146 5.94 -12.86 -6.76
C LYS A 146 5.59 -11.57 -6.03
N ASP A 147 4.31 -11.33 -5.82
CA ASP A 147 3.82 -10.17 -5.08
C ASP A 147 3.98 -10.44 -3.58
N SER A 148 4.98 -9.78 -2.99
CA SER A 148 5.35 -9.99 -1.59
C SER A 148 4.24 -9.57 -0.63
N LEU A 149 3.48 -8.51 -0.96
CA LEU A 149 2.41 -8.01 -0.10
C LEU A 149 1.26 -9.00 -0.07
N PHE A 150 0.87 -9.49 -1.24
CA PHE A 150 -0.17 -10.50 -1.34
C PHE A 150 0.20 -11.80 -0.61
N ALA A 151 1.43 -12.29 -0.79
CA ALA A 151 1.92 -13.47 -0.10
C ALA A 151 1.89 -13.29 1.43
N SER A 152 2.35 -12.14 1.92
CA SER A 152 2.31 -11.80 3.35
C SER A 152 0.88 -11.78 3.91
N VAL A 153 -0.02 -11.06 3.24
CA VAL A 153 -1.43 -10.95 3.64
C VAL A 153 -2.10 -12.32 3.72
N TYR A 154 -1.93 -13.17 2.70
CA TYR A 154 -2.58 -14.47 2.68
C TYR A 154 -1.93 -15.48 3.64
N ALA A 155 -0.62 -15.40 3.87
CA ALA A 155 0.03 -16.16 4.92
C ALA A 155 -0.54 -15.80 6.30
N ARG A 156 -0.74 -14.51 6.59
CA ARG A 156 -1.33 -14.04 7.85
C ARG A 156 -2.80 -14.44 8.00
N LYS A 157 -3.61 -14.32 6.94
CA LYS A 157 -5.00 -14.80 6.93
C LYS A 157 -5.06 -16.29 7.26
N ALA A 158 -4.22 -17.08 6.61
CA ALA A 158 -4.15 -18.52 6.83
C ALA A 158 -3.65 -18.87 8.25
N ALA A 159 -2.68 -18.12 8.78
CA ALA A 159 -2.23 -18.28 10.16
C ALA A 159 -3.37 -18.03 11.15
N ARG A 160 -4.13 -16.94 11.00
CA ARG A 160 -5.30 -16.67 11.85
C ARG A 160 -6.33 -17.81 11.78
N THR A 161 -6.59 -18.35 10.59
CA THR A 161 -7.48 -19.51 10.42
C THR A 161 -6.94 -20.76 11.11
N ALA A 162 -5.64 -21.04 11.01
CA ALA A 162 -5.00 -22.18 11.68
C ALA A 162 -5.05 -22.04 13.22
N ILE A 163 -4.80 -20.84 13.76
CA ILE A 163 -4.94 -20.53 15.20
C ILE A 163 -6.39 -20.78 15.66
N ALA A 164 -7.38 -20.28 14.91
CA ALA A 164 -8.79 -20.47 15.24
C ALA A 164 -9.22 -21.96 15.22
N GLN A 165 -8.45 -22.82 14.55
CA GLN A 165 -8.66 -24.26 14.48
C GLN A 165 -7.82 -25.05 15.49
N GLY A 166 -6.95 -24.38 16.27
CA GLY A 166 -6.04 -25.02 17.23
C GLY A 166 -4.83 -25.72 16.57
N ASP A 167 -4.51 -25.39 15.31
CA ASP A 167 -3.32 -25.91 14.61
C ASP A 167 -2.15 -24.92 14.72
N ASP A 168 -1.55 -24.88 15.91
CA ASP A 168 -0.47 -23.94 16.23
C ASP A 168 0.80 -24.19 15.41
N THR A 169 1.04 -25.45 14.99
CA THR A 169 2.23 -25.80 14.18
C THR A 169 2.14 -25.20 12.79
N THR A 170 0.99 -25.35 12.14
CA THR A 170 0.73 -24.71 10.85
C THR A 170 0.71 -23.18 11.00
N ALA A 171 0.07 -22.66 12.04
CA ALA A 171 0.04 -21.23 12.31
C ALA A 171 1.45 -20.63 12.42
N LEU A 172 2.34 -21.23 13.20
CA LEU A 172 3.74 -20.79 13.35
C LEU A 172 4.48 -20.78 12.01
N THR A 173 4.26 -21.79 11.17
CA THR A 173 4.89 -21.88 9.84
C THR A 173 4.43 -20.73 8.93
N LEU A 174 3.13 -20.44 8.92
CA LEU A 174 2.54 -19.37 8.12
C LEU A 174 2.91 -17.98 8.63
N ILE A 175 2.94 -17.78 9.96
CA ILE A 175 3.43 -16.55 10.59
C ILE A 175 4.88 -16.28 10.18
N GLU A 176 5.74 -17.29 10.25
CA GLU A 176 7.15 -17.13 9.89
C GLU A 176 7.32 -16.80 8.40
N LEU A 177 6.49 -17.39 7.53
CA LEU A 177 6.49 -17.09 6.09
C LEU A 177 6.11 -15.63 5.82
N ALA A 178 5.08 -15.09 6.50
CA ALA A 178 4.72 -13.67 6.42
C ALA A 178 5.86 -12.80 6.94
N ARG A 179 6.34 -13.09 8.15
CA ARG A 179 7.36 -12.31 8.87
C ARG A 179 8.65 -12.16 8.09
N ILE A 180 9.13 -13.22 7.44
CA ILE A 180 10.36 -13.17 6.62
C ILE A 180 10.19 -12.21 5.45
N ARG A 181 9.01 -12.18 4.81
CA ARG A 181 8.73 -11.27 3.70
C ARG A 181 8.65 -9.83 4.20
N ASP A 182 7.94 -9.62 5.29
CA ASP A 182 7.71 -8.29 5.85
C ASP A 182 9.01 -7.67 6.37
N ALA A 183 9.89 -8.49 6.96
CA ALA A 183 11.22 -8.06 7.40
C ALA A 183 12.10 -7.59 6.25
N ARG A 184 12.01 -8.23 5.07
CA ARG A 184 12.76 -7.82 3.87
C ARG A 184 12.27 -6.49 3.30
N GLN A 185 11.01 -6.15 3.51
CA GLN A 185 10.39 -4.92 3.01
C GLN A 185 10.41 -3.78 4.03
N GLY A 186 10.75 -4.06 5.30
CA GLY A 186 10.68 -3.07 6.37
C GLY A 186 9.25 -2.72 6.78
N TRP A 187 8.30 -3.66 6.63
CA TRP A 187 6.90 -3.43 6.99
C TRP A 187 6.66 -3.62 8.50
N VAL A 188 7.11 -2.64 9.28
CA VAL A 188 7.02 -2.59 10.76
C VAL A 188 5.61 -2.91 11.27
N THR A 189 4.59 -2.30 10.68
CA THR A 189 3.19 -2.49 11.08
C THR A 189 2.79 -3.97 11.01
N PHE A 190 3.19 -4.66 9.93
CA PHE A 190 2.88 -6.08 9.76
C PHE A 190 3.76 -6.99 10.60
N LEU A 191 5.05 -6.66 10.75
CA LEU A 191 5.95 -7.38 11.66
C LEU A 191 5.41 -7.39 13.09
N ARG A 192 4.88 -6.26 13.55
CA ARG A 192 4.25 -6.16 14.87
C ARG A 192 3.07 -7.13 14.98
N GLU A 193 2.19 -7.16 13.98
CA GLU A 193 1.05 -8.09 13.98
C GLU A 193 1.47 -9.55 13.93
N ASP A 194 2.52 -9.90 13.19
CA ASP A 194 3.04 -11.27 13.15
C ASP A 194 3.56 -11.72 14.53
N TRP A 195 4.23 -10.82 15.27
CA TRP A 195 4.63 -11.10 16.64
C TRP A 195 3.44 -11.20 17.60
N ARG A 196 2.39 -10.40 17.42
CA ARG A 196 1.14 -10.52 18.20
C ARG A 196 0.44 -11.86 17.96
N LEU A 197 0.36 -12.31 16.71
CA LEU A 197 -0.17 -13.64 16.37
C LEU A 197 0.69 -14.76 16.95
N ARG A 198 2.03 -14.61 16.93
CA ARG A 198 2.90 -15.58 17.58
C ARG A 198 2.71 -15.61 19.09
N LEU A 199 2.53 -14.45 19.71
CA LEU A 199 2.29 -14.33 21.15
C LEU A 199 0.99 -15.01 21.57
N SER A 200 -0.06 -15.01 20.73
CA SER A 200 -1.35 -15.61 21.08
C SER A 200 -1.31 -17.14 21.20
N ILE A 201 -0.28 -17.79 20.66
CA ILE A 201 -0.10 -19.26 20.67
C ILE A 201 1.20 -19.71 21.37
N GLU A 202 1.96 -18.79 21.96
CA GLU A 202 3.19 -19.13 22.68
C GLU A 202 2.90 -19.35 24.17
N ASP A 203 3.11 -20.57 24.66
CA ASP A 203 2.87 -20.91 26.07
C ASP A 203 4.08 -20.63 26.97
N ASN A 204 5.30 -20.67 26.42
CA ASN A 204 6.50 -20.56 27.25
C ASN A 204 6.67 -19.12 27.79
N PRO A 205 6.67 -18.90 29.13
CA PRO A 205 6.70 -17.56 29.71
C PRO A 205 7.93 -16.72 29.30
N GLN A 206 9.09 -17.34 29.17
CA GLN A 206 10.32 -16.64 28.77
C GLN A 206 10.24 -16.20 27.30
N LYS A 207 9.71 -17.07 26.42
CA LYS A 207 9.50 -16.72 25.01
C LYS A 207 8.41 -15.65 24.85
N ARG A 208 7.32 -15.73 25.61
CA ARG A 208 6.28 -14.69 25.66
C ARG A 208 6.88 -13.34 26.02
N GLN A 209 7.73 -13.29 27.05
CA GLN A 209 8.43 -12.06 27.43
C GLN A 209 9.30 -11.52 26.28
N ALA A 210 10.11 -12.38 25.66
CA ALA A 210 10.94 -11.98 24.53
C ALA A 210 10.12 -11.50 23.31
N ILE A 211 8.95 -12.08 23.06
CA ILE A 211 8.02 -11.63 22.00
C ILE A 211 7.42 -10.27 22.37
N ASN A 212 6.97 -10.08 23.61
CA ASN A 212 6.46 -8.80 24.10
C ASN A 212 7.49 -7.67 23.97
N ASP A 213 8.76 -7.94 24.30
CA ASP A 213 9.82 -6.94 24.16
C ASP A 213 10.05 -6.57 22.70
N ARG A 214 9.95 -7.53 21.77
CA ARG A 214 9.99 -7.26 20.32
C ARG A 214 8.80 -6.42 19.85
N ILE A 215 7.59 -6.74 20.31
CA ILE A 215 6.39 -5.96 19.99
C ILE A 215 6.57 -4.52 20.45
N ARG A 216 7.06 -4.30 21.67
CA ARG A 216 7.32 -2.95 22.21
C ARG A 216 8.30 -2.16 21.34
N ILE A 217 9.42 -2.77 20.97
CA ILE A 217 10.41 -2.14 20.09
C ILE A 217 9.79 -1.75 18.73
N LEU A 218 8.92 -2.60 18.17
CA LEU A 218 8.24 -2.31 16.91
C LEU A 218 7.15 -1.23 17.07
N ASP A 219 6.45 -1.20 18.19
CA ASP A 219 5.50 -0.14 18.52
C ASP A 219 6.21 1.22 18.62
N ASP A 220 7.43 1.27 19.17
CA ASP A 220 8.27 2.49 19.20
C ASP A 220 8.69 2.98 17.79
N GLN A 221 8.54 2.16 16.76
CA GLN A 221 8.80 2.54 15.36
C GLN A 221 7.53 3.00 14.62
N ILE A 222 6.38 3.02 15.29
CA ILE A 222 5.12 3.46 14.71
C ILE A 222 4.82 4.89 15.18
N PHE A 223 4.63 5.78 14.21
CA PHE A 223 4.42 7.21 14.42
C PHE A 223 2.97 7.58 14.12
N PRO A 224 2.05 7.52 15.10
CA PRO A 224 0.64 7.89 14.90
C PRO A 224 0.46 9.38 14.64
N CYS A 225 -0.70 9.74 14.10
CA CYS A 225 -1.19 11.12 14.03
C CYS A 225 -1.91 11.42 15.36
N ASP A 226 -1.33 12.26 16.22
CA ASP A 226 -1.99 12.74 17.45
C ASP A 226 -3.06 13.81 17.14
#